data_AF-A0A5J4U4W9-F1
#
_entry.id   AF-A0A5J4U4W9-F1
#
_cell.length_a   1.000
_cell.length_b   1.000
_cell.length_c   1.000
_cell.angle_alpha   90.00
_cell.angle_beta   90.00
_cell.angle_gamma   90.00
#
_symmetry.space_group_name_H-M   'P 1'
#
loop_
_entity.id
_entity.type
_entity.pdbx_description
1 polymer ?
#
loop_
_entity_poly.entity_id
_entity_poly.type
_entity_poly.pdbx_seq_one_letter_code
_entity_poly.pdbx_strand_id
1 'polypeptide(L)'
;MTKFIDTFNLVVNIYTYHEELEGKTGQYSDGTEQHVMYVSNIERLTGVLICPYCHDYVTILSDTNKRANEYFNTHVEKCKSSTHEPSILLHDVPMPICPAVLNHPTIEYLMAMGQMNQFKAQRGFITYDFETVSDQVMKEITDQTTLLSQLSKLSIASTEVFPNQDKSYELVKRCYILFDELSENYQEQLDRYELPPNSSFAHLWLAQTFESAEEIYQCMKYSDENIPFDKCIKVLGWNSSRFDIALLWDALDCELWTMGVPIGSLNNTKS
;
A
#
# COMPACT_ATOMS: atom_id res chain seq x y z
N MET A 1 4.60 -10.99 -31.44
CA MET A 1 3.42 -11.86 -31.18
C MET A 1 3.69 -13.28 -30.60
N THR A 2 4.93 -13.75 -30.39
CA THR A 2 5.20 -15.03 -29.68
C THR A 2 6.38 -14.97 -28.71
N LYS A 3 6.72 -13.79 -28.18
CA LYS A 3 7.76 -13.65 -27.14
C LYS A 3 7.33 -12.91 -25.86
N PHE A 4 6.08 -12.45 -25.78
CA PHE A 4 5.53 -11.74 -24.62
C PHE A 4 4.42 -12.49 -23.87
N ILE A 5 3.92 -13.60 -24.45
CA ILE A 5 2.73 -14.31 -23.92
C ILE A 5 3.12 -15.59 -23.16
N ASP A 6 4.35 -16.07 -23.29
CA ASP A 6 4.78 -17.25 -22.56
C ASP A 6 5.44 -16.88 -21.23
N THR A 7 4.61 -17.02 -20.19
CA THR A 7 5.02 -17.31 -18.80
C THR A 7 5.40 -16.09 -17.97
N PHE A 8 4.45 -15.48 -17.26
CA PHE A 8 4.55 -15.00 -15.86
C PHE A 8 3.42 -13.99 -15.57
N ASN A 9 2.50 -14.32 -14.65
CA ASN A 9 1.55 -13.35 -14.10
C ASN A 9 2.28 -12.47 -13.06
N LEU A 10 2.93 -11.40 -13.50
CA LEU A 10 3.47 -10.35 -12.62
C LEU A 10 2.34 -9.35 -12.30
N VAL A 11 2.12 -9.05 -11.02
CA VAL A 11 1.14 -8.04 -10.60
C VAL A 11 1.91 -6.78 -10.23
N VAL A 12 1.59 -5.65 -10.85
CA VAL A 12 2.16 -4.35 -10.46
C VAL A 12 1.10 -3.64 -9.63
N ASN A 13 1.37 -3.43 -8.34
CA ASN A 13 0.47 -2.64 -7.51
C ASN A 13 0.92 -1.19 -7.54
N ILE A 14 0.13 -0.38 -8.22
CA ILE A 14 0.26 1.08 -8.21
C ILE A 14 -0.45 1.58 -6.95
N TYR A 15 0.34 2.01 -5.97
CA TYR A 15 -0.12 2.74 -4.81
C TYR A 15 0.14 4.21 -5.04
N THR A 16 -0.74 5.04 -4.52
CA THR A 16 -0.56 6.48 -4.55
C THR A 16 -0.85 6.99 -3.15
N TYR A 17 0.04 7.84 -2.63
CA TYR A 17 -0.05 8.26 -1.23
C TYR A 17 -1.30 9.14 -1.05
N HIS A 18 -2.06 8.90 0.01
CA HIS A 18 -3.14 9.77 0.43
C HIS A 18 -2.74 10.41 1.76
N GLU A 19 -2.48 11.72 1.75
CA GLU A 19 -2.53 12.51 2.97
C GLU A 19 -4.01 12.84 3.22
N GLU A 20 -4.77 11.87 3.72
CA GLU A 20 -6.12 12.12 4.25
C GLU A 20 -5.90 12.50 5.72
N LEU A 21 -5.56 13.77 5.95
CA LEU A 21 -5.71 14.37 7.26
C LEU A 21 -7.21 14.50 7.54
N GLU A 22 -7.81 13.44 8.07
CA GLU A 22 -8.96 13.56 8.96
C GLU A 22 -9.14 12.28 9.79
N GLY A 23 -8.49 12.30 10.96
CA GLY A 23 -8.92 11.58 12.15
C GLY A 23 -8.90 10.05 12.07
N LYS A 24 -7.76 9.44 12.45
CA LYS A 24 -7.69 8.35 13.44
C LYS A 24 -6.23 7.89 13.70
N THR A 25 -5.95 7.81 15.00
CA THR A 25 -4.97 6.95 15.69
C THR A 25 -3.61 6.71 15.02
N GLY A 26 -2.63 7.49 15.45
CA GLY A 26 -1.20 7.23 15.32
C GLY A 26 -0.46 8.28 16.15
N GLN A 27 0.66 7.92 16.78
CA GLN A 27 1.49 8.93 17.45
C GLN A 27 1.98 9.94 16.41
N TYR A 28 1.59 11.20 16.55
CA TYR A 28 2.13 12.32 15.79
C TYR A 28 3.14 13.05 16.68
N SER A 29 4.37 13.20 16.20
CA SER A 29 5.34 14.17 16.74
C SER A 29 5.66 15.15 15.62
N ASP A 30 5.28 16.42 15.77
CA ASP A 30 5.62 17.49 14.81
C ASP A 30 7.04 18.07 15.02
N GLY A 31 7.81 17.48 15.94
CA GLY A 31 9.18 17.89 16.23
C GLY A 31 9.30 19.05 17.22
N THR A 32 8.22 19.71 17.66
CA THR A 32 8.32 20.79 18.65
C THR A 32 7.29 20.75 19.78
N GLU A 33 6.08 20.22 19.58
CA GLU A 33 5.07 20.15 20.64
C GLU A 33 4.55 18.72 20.86
N GLN A 34 4.65 18.24 22.10
CA GLN A 34 4.05 16.97 22.53
C GLN A 34 2.59 17.21 22.90
N HIS A 35 1.67 16.85 21.99
CA HIS A 35 0.25 16.83 22.32
C HIS A 35 -0.09 15.54 23.07
N VAL A 36 -0.17 15.63 24.40
CA VAL A 36 -0.65 14.54 25.25
C VAL A 36 -2.18 14.58 25.26
N MET A 37 -2.80 13.68 24.49
CA MET A 37 -4.25 13.49 24.54
C MET A 37 -4.62 12.63 25.75
N TYR A 38 -5.42 13.18 26.66
CA TYR A 38 -5.99 12.43 27.77
C TYR A 38 -7.23 11.66 27.29
N VAL A 39 -7.14 10.34 27.21
CA VAL A 39 -8.30 9.48 26.93
C VAL A 39 -9.12 9.38 28.21
N SER A 40 -10.23 10.14 28.26
CA SER A 40 -11.11 10.20 29.42
C SER A 40 -11.98 8.96 29.60
N ASN A 41 -12.20 8.19 28.53
CA ASN A 41 -13.01 6.97 28.58
C ASN A 41 -12.48 5.94 27.57
N ILE A 42 -11.75 4.95 28.09
CA ILE A 42 -11.13 3.88 27.30
C ILE A 42 -12.19 2.97 26.67
N GLU A 43 -13.29 2.71 27.39
CA GLU A 43 -14.35 1.78 26.96
C GLU A 43 -15.14 2.31 25.76
N ARG A 44 -15.43 3.62 25.73
CA ARG A 44 -16.04 4.26 24.55
C ARG A 44 -15.08 4.34 23.37
N LEU A 45 -13.79 4.45 23.63
CA LEU A 45 -12.77 4.47 22.58
C LEU A 45 -12.60 3.09 21.94
N THR A 46 -12.55 2.03 22.75
CA THR A 46 -12.34 0.65 22.29
C THR A 46 -13.64 -0.03 21.85
N GLY A 47 -14.81 0.49 22.26
CA GLY A 47 -16.10 -0.15 22.03
C GLY A 47 -16.27 -1.45 22.83
N VAL A 48 -15.49 -1.63 23.89
CA VAL A 48 -15.40 -2.87 24.67
C VAL A 48 -15.43 -2.55 26.17
N LEU A 49 -16.24 -3.31 26.89
CA LEU A 49 -16.33 -3.32 28.35
C LEU A 49 -15.45 -4.46 28.89
N ILE A 50 -14.51 -4.12 29.77
CA ILE A 50 -13.59 -5.06 30.42
C ILE A 50 -13.82 -4.99 31.92
N CYS A 51 -14.04 -6.12 32.58
CA CYS A 51 -14.27 -6.13 34.03
C CYS A 51 -13.03 -5.59 34.78
N PRO A 52 -13.16 -4.56 35.64
CA PRO A 52 -12.02 -3.92 36.30
C PRO A 52 -11.40 -4.77 37.43
N TYR A 53 -12.05 -5.87 37.82
CA TYR A 53 -11.61 -6.72 38.93
C TYR A 53 -10.85 -7.96 38.43
N CYS A 54 -11.45 -8.74 37.52
CA CYS A 54 -10.79 -9.93 36.99
C CYS A 54 -9.95 -9.65 35.73
N HIS A 55 -10.22 -8.58 34.98
CA HIS A 55 -9.63 -8.31 33.67
C HIS A 55 -9.82 -9.40 32.59
N ASP A 56 -10.50 -10.50 32.91
CA ASP A 56 -10.73 -11.64 32.01
C ASP A 56 -12.08 -11.58 31.29
N TYR A 57 -13.10 -10.97 31.92
CA TYR A 57 -14.44 -10.92 31.34
C TYR A 57 -14.61 -9.67 30.49
N VAL A 58 -14.81 -9.89 29.19
CA VAL A 58 -14.85 -8.86 28.16
C VAL A 58 -16.15 -8.96 27.36
N THR A 59 -16.82 -7.83 27.14
CA THR A 59 -18.03 -7.75 26.30
C THR A 59 -18.01 -6.54 25.39
N ILE A 60 -18.68 -6.62 24.24
CA ILE A 60 -18.78 -5.48 23.32
C ILE A 60 -19.74 -4.45 23.92
N LEU A 61 -19.30 -3.20 24.02
CA LEU A 61 -20.16 -2.08 24.40
C LEU A 61 -21.21 -1.89 23.29
N SER A 62 -22.46 -2.24 23.58
CA SER A 62 -23.53 -2.16 22.61
C SER A 62 -24.55 -1.11 23.03
N ASP A 63 -24.78 -0.12 22.16
CA ASP A 63 -25.84 0.89 22.35
C ASP A 63 -27.25 0.31 22.10
N THR A 64 -27.32 -0.79 21.34
CA THR A 64 -28.58 -1.42 20.93
C THR A 64 -28.95 -2.62 21.81
N ASN A 65 -27.97 -3.39 22.28
CA ASN A 65 -28.17 -4.60 23.07
C ASN A 65 -27.96 -4.35 24.57
N LYS A 66 -28.97 -3.73 25.19
CA LYS A 66 -28.98 -3.44 26.64
C LYS A 66 -28.74 -4.68 27.51
N ARG A 67 -29.19 -5.85 27.05
CA ARG A 67 -29.07 -7.12 27.78
C ARG A 67 -27.60 -7.57 27.93
N ALA A 68 -26.76 -7.32 26.93
CA ALA A 68 -25.32 -7.62 27.02
C ALA A 68 -24.64 -6.76 28.09
N ASN A 69 -24.98 -5.47 28.16
CA ASN A 69 -24.46 -4.55 29.17
C ASN A 69 -24.96 -4.93 30.58
N GLU A 70 -26.21 -5.39 30.72
CA GLU A 70 -26.76 -5.89 31.97
C GLU A 70 -26.03 -7.14 32.48
N TYR A 71 -25.71 -8.08 31.57
CA TYR A 71 -24.90 -9.26 31.94
C TYR A 71 -23.50 -8.87 32.38
N PHE A 72 -22.88 -7.90 31.70
CA PHE A 72 -21.59 -7.36 32.10
C PHE A 72 -21.65 -6.72 33.50
N ASN A 73 -22.63 -5.86 33.77
CA ASN A 73 -22.81 -5.24 35.08
C ASN A 73 -23.08 -6.27 36.18
N THR A 74 -23.87 -7.30 35.88
CA THR A 74 -24.13 -8.42 36.81
C THR A 74 -22.84 -9.20 37.12
N HIS A 75 -21.98 -9.40 36.12
CA HIS A 75 -20.66 -9.97 36.34
C HIS A 75 -19.81 -9.06 37.24
N VAL A 76 -19.71 -7.76 36.95
CA VAL A 76 -18.89 -6.80 37.71
C VAL A 76 -19.29 -6.77 39.19
N GLU A 77 -20.58 -6.73 39.51
CA GLU A 77 -21.05 -6.73 40.90
C GLU A 77 -20.69 -8.01 41.66
N LYS A 78 -20.76 -9.16 41.00
CA LYS A 78 -20.29 -10.43 41.57
C LYS A 78 -18.77 -10.44 41.75
N CYS A 79 -18.06 -9.98 40.72
CA CYS A 79 -16.60 -9.91 40.65
C CYS A 79 -16.00 -8.99 41.72
N LYS A 80 -16.71 -7.92 42.10
CA LYS A 80 -16.32 -7.00 43.18
C LYS A 80 -16.24 -7.67 44.55
N SER A 81 -17.03 -8.70 44.78
CA SER A 81 -17.11 -9.42 46.06
C SER A 81 -16.10 -10.58 46.18
N SER A 82 -15.43 -10.94 45.09
CA SER A 82 -14.41 -11.99 45.07
C SER A 82 -13.00 -11.42 45.23
N THR A 83 -12.19 -12.10 46.05
CA THR A 83 -10.74 -11.88 46.11
C THR A 83 -10.10 -12.47 44.87
N HIS A 84 -9.82 -11.63 43.88
CA HIS A 84 -9.01 -12.01 42.72
C HIS A 84 -7.53 -11.83 43.06
N GLU A 85 -6.76 -12.92 43.04
CA GLU A 85 -5.31 -12.82 42.83
C GLU A 85 -5.10 -12.76 41.31
N PRO A 86 -4.69 -11.61 40.75
CA PRO A 86 -4.42 -11.52 39.32
C PRO A 86 -3.14 -12.29 39.03
N SER A 87 -3.27 -13.55 38.63
CA SER A 87 -2.17 -14.35 38.10
C SER A 87 -2.24 -14.34 36.58
N ILE A 88 -1.49 -13.42 35.97
CA ILE A 88 -1.20 -13.48 34.55
C ILE A 88 -0.07 -14.50 34.38
N LEU A 89 -0.37 -15.67 33.85
CA LEU A 89 0.65 -16.61 33.41
C LEU A 89 1.23 -16.09 32.09
N LEU A 90 2.30 -15.31 32.16
CA LEU A 90 3.07 -14.93 30.98
C LEU A 90 3.81 -16.16 30.46
N HIS A 91 3.90 -16.32 29.13
CA HIS A 91 4.81 -17.29 28.55
C HIS A 91 6.26 -16.97 28.98
N ASP A 92 7.03 -18.00 29.34
CA ASP A 92 8.43 -17.87 29.81
C ASP A 92 9.35 -17.17 28.80
N VAL A 93 8.93 -17.12 27.53
CA VAL A 93 9.61 -16.39 26.47
C VAL A 93 8.73 -15.22 26.06
N PRO A 94 9.21 -13.96 26.15
CA PRO A 94 8.51 -12.84 25.53
C PRO A 94 8.48 -13.08 24.02
N MET A 95 7.34 -13.53 23.49
CA MET A 95 7.06 -13.48 22.07
C MET A 95 6.70 -12.05 21.72
N PRO A 96 7.53 -11.31 20.97
CA PRO A 96 7.04 -10.11 20.31
C PRO A 96 5.96 -10.55 19.32
N ILE A 97 4.69 -10.37 19.69
CA ILE A 97 3.57 -10.56 18.77
C ILE A 97 3.67 -9.42 17.77
N CYS A 98 4.31 -9.69 16.63
CA CYS A 98 4.31 -8.80 15.48
C CYS A 98 3.48 -9.49 14.39
N PRO A 99 2.15 -9.26 14.35
CA PRO A 99 1.26 -9.95 13.41
C PRO A 99 1.69 -9.76 11.95
N ALA A 100 2.24 -8.59 11.62
CA ALA A 100 2.76 -8.29 10.28
C ALA A 100 3.95 -9.17 9.86
N VAL A 101 4.73 -9.66 10.83
CA VAL A 101 5.84 -10.60 10.58
C VAL A 101 5.36 -12.04 10.61
N LEU A 102 4.43 -12.36 11.53
CA LEU A 102 3.92 -13.72 11.73
C LEU A 102 2.96 -14.19 10.63
N ASN A 103 2.24 -13.26 9.96
CA ASN A 103 1.30 -13.59 8.89
C ASN A 103 1.93 -13.50 7.48
N HIS A 104 3.22 -13.21 7.36
CA HIS A 104 3.87 -13.09 6.06
C HIS A 104 4.24 -14.50 5.53
N PRO A 105 3.70 -14.97 4.38
CA PRO A 105 3.87 -16.36 3.93
C PRO A 105 5.34 -16.80 3.79
N THR A 106 6.20 -15.91 3.30
CA THR A 106 7.65 -16.17 3.22
C THR A 106 8.28 -16.39 4.59
N ILE A 107 7.91 -15.58 5.58
CA ILE A 107 8.50 -15.64 6.91
C ILE A 107 8.03 -16.89 7.62
N GLU A 108 6.73 -17.19 7.54
CA GLU A 108 6.15 -18.43 8.08
C GLU A 108 6.84 -19.67 7.51
N TYR A 109 7.00 -19.74 6.19
CA TYR A 109 7.70 -20.84 5.51
C TYR A 109 9.16 -20.97 5.98
N LEU A 110 9.92 -19.88 5.97
CA LEU A 110 11.33 -19.90 6.36
C LEU A 110 11.53 -20.24 7.85
N MET A 111 10.61 -19.81 8.72
CA MET A 111 10.61 -20.20 10.14
C MET A 111 10.34 -21.70 10.28
N ALA A 112 9.31 -22.24 9.61
CA ALA A 112 8.94 -23.65 9.68
C ALA A 112 10.06 -24.57 9.19
N MET A 113 10.83 -24.14 8.17
CA MET A 113 11.96 -24.89 7.61
C MET A 113 13.28 -24.66 8.36
N GLY A 114 13.32 -23.78 9.36
CA GLY A 114 14.56 -23.42 10.08
C GLY A 114 15.59 -22.67 9.22
N GLN A 115 15.13 -21.98 8.17
CA GLN A 115 15.94 -21.33 7.14
C GLN A 115 15.89 -19.80 7.21
N MET A 116 15.66 -19.23 8.40
CA MET A 116 15.57 -17.77 8.60
C MET A 116 16.82 -17.00 8.18
N ASN A 117 17.98 -17.66 8.10
CA ASN A 117 19.21 -17.09 7.56
C ASN A 117 19.13 -16.73 6.06
N GLN A 118 18.15 -17.26 5.33
CA GLN A 118 17.93 -16.97 3.91
C GLN A 118 17.00 -15.78 3.68
N PHE A 119 16.34 -15.26 4.73
CA PHE A 119 15.34 -14.21 4.59
C PHE A 119 15.89 -12.97 3.88
N LYS A 120 15.17 -12.55 2.84
CA LYS A 120 15.37 -11.31 2.09
C LYS A 120 14.15 -10.41 2.25
N ALA A 121 14.37 -9.18 2.70
CA ALA A 121 13.33 -8.17 2.72
C ALA A 121 13.01 -7.70 1.28
N GLN A 122 11.74 -7.52 0.97
CA GLN A 122 11.29 -6.89 -0.26
C GLN A 122 11.57 -5.39 -0.22
N ARG A 123 12.67 -4.98 -0.85
CA ARG A 123 13.13 -3.58 -0.88
C ARG A 123 13.03 -2.94 -2.27
N GLY A 124 12.47 -3.67 -3.24
CA GLY A 124 12.28 -3.24 -4.61
C GLY A 124 10.98 -2.47 -4.79
N PHE A 125 11.05 -1.26 -5.29
CA PHE A 125 9.89 -0.43 -5.63
C PHE A 125 10.24 0.59 -6.72
N ILE A 126 9.20 1.12 -7.35
CA ILE A 126 9.29 2.20 -8.33
C ILE A 126 8.52 3.39 -7.75
N THR A 127 9.02 4.61 -7.89
CA THR A 127 8.28 5.83 -7.57
C THR A 127 8.10 6.65 -8.82
N TYR A 128 7.00 7.37 -8.95
CA TYR A 128 6.80 8.28 -10.07
C TYR A 128 6.11 9.58 -9.66
N ASP A 129 6.31 10.60 -10.49
CA ASP A 129 5.69 11.90 -10.34
C ASP A 129 5.37 12.50 -11.72
N PHE A 130 4.22 13.17 -11.82
CA PHE A 130 3.78 13.85 -13.04
C PHE A 130 4.04 15.34 -12.93
N GLU A 131 4.71 15.89 -13.93
CA GLU A 131 4.69 17.33 -14.16
C GLU A 131 3.47 17.67 -15.02
N THR A 132 2.70 18.67 -14.60
CA THR A 132 1.52 19.14 -15.32
C THR A 132 1.60 20.64 -15.59
N VAL A 133 1.03 21.06 -16.70
CA VAL A 133 0.90 22.47 -17.06
C VAL A 133 -0.57 22.87 -17.05
N SER A 134 -0.87 24.04 -16.47
CA SER A 134 -2.23 24.57 -16.42
C SER A 134 -2.49 25.43 -17.65
N ASP A 135 -3.36 24.95 -18.53
CA ASP A 135 -3.86 25.72 -19.66
C ASP A 135 -5.08 26.53 -19.23
N GLN A 136 -5.06 27.85 -19.46
CA GLN A 136 -6.23 28.70 -19.23
C GLN A 136 -7.23 28.50 -20.36
N VAL A 137 -8.40 27.96 -20.04
CA VAL A 137 -9.43 27.60 -21.04
C VAL A 137 -10.62 28.57 -20.99
N MET A 138 -11.01 29.04 -19.80
CA MET A 138 -12.14 29.97 -19.60
C MET A 138 -13.41 29.56 -20.36
N LYS A 139 -13.81 28.29 -20.24
CA LYS A 139 -14.92 27.69 -20.98
C LYS A 139 -16.14 27.52 -20.10
N GLU A 140 -17.27 28.10 -20.50
CA GLU A 140 -18.57 27.80 -19.88
C GLU A 140 -18.99 26.38 -20.25
N ILE A 141 -19.05 25.49 -19.25
CA ILE A 141 -19.53 24.11 -19.38
C ILE A 141 -21.06 24.10 -19.29
N THR A 142 -21.61 24.92 -18.40
CA THR A 142 -23.05 25.17 -18.22
C THR A 142 -23.27 26.64 -17.86
N ASP A 143 -24.52 27.10 -17.87
CA ASP A 143 -24.92 28.45 -17.46
C ASP A 143 -24.48 28.83 -16.03
N GLN A 144 -24.06 27.85 -15.21
CA GLN A 144 -23.62 28.04 -13.83
C GLN A 144 -22.19 27.53 -13.56
N THR A 145 -21.49 27.02 -14.57
CA THR A 145 -20.17 26.40 -14.39
C THR A 145 -19.21 26.83 -15.47
N THR A 146 -18.14 27.51 -15.07
CA THR A 146 -17.04 27.92 -15.94
C THR A 146 -15.77 27.16 -15.57
N LEU A 147 -15.22 26.41 -16.53
CA LEU A 147 -13.91 25.81 -16.45
C LEU A 147 -12.86 26.90 -16.67
N LEU A 148 -12.16 27.29 -15.60
CA LEU A 148 -11.14 28.35 -15.66
C LEU A 148 -9.86 27.84 -16.31
N SER A 149 -9.39 26.67 -15.89
CA SER A 149 -8.20 26.04 -16.42
C SER A 149 -8.33 24.53 -16.49
N GLN A 150 -7.52 23.92 -17.35
CA GLN A 150 -7.40 22.48 -17.50
C GLN A 150 -5.93 22.10 -17.36
N LEU A 151 -5.66 21.03 -16.61
CA LEU A 151 -4.30 20.51 -16.47
C LEU A 151 -4.00 19.54 -17.61
N SER A 152 -2.86 19.75 -18.24
CA SER A 152 -2.31 18.91 -19.30
C SER A 152 -1.05 18.21 -18.79
N LYS A 153 -0.92 16.92 -19.08
CA LYS A 153 0.25 16.11 -18.71
C LYS A 153 1.47 16.58 -19.50
N LEU A 154 2.54 16.97 -18.82
CA LEU A 154 3.76 17.48 -19.46
C LEU A 154 4.84 16.38 -19.55
N SER A 155 5.09 15.70 -18.42
CA SER A 155 6.06 14.62 -18.34
C SER A 155 5.80 13.72 -17.16
N ILE A 156 6.48 12.57 -17.15
CA ILE A 156 6.53 11.67 -15.99
C ILE A 156 7.99 11.38 -15.63
N ALA A 157 8.33 11.61 -14.38
CA ALA A 157 9.60 11.21 -13.80
C ALA A 157 9.41 9.91 -13.03
N SER A 158 10.33 8.96 -13.20
CA SER A 158 10.29 7.65 -12.55
C SER A 158 11.63 7.34 -11.90
N THR A 159 11.60 6.72 -10.73
CA THR A 159 12.79 6.23 -10.02
C THR A 159 12.56 4.80 -9.56
N GLU A 160 13.40 3.90 -10.04
CA GLU A 160 13.45 2.51 -9.64
C GLU A 160 14.45 2.34 -8.51
N VAL A 161 14.06 1.63 -7.46
CA VAL A 161 14.91 1.29 -6.31
C VAL A 161 14.91 -0.21 -6.15
N PHE A 162 16.08 -0.84 -6.17
CA PHE A 162 16.20 -2.29 -6.00
C PHE A 162 17.53 -2.70 -5.37
N PRO A 163 17.58 -3.86 -4.69
CA PRO A 163 18.81 -4.36 -4.09
C PRO A 163 19.86 -4.70 -5.15
N ASN A 164 21.12 -4.38 -4.85
CA ASN A 164 22.25 -4.78 -5.68
C ASN A 164 22.43 -6.31 -5.66
N GLN A 165 22.89 -6.88 -6.78
CA GLN A 165 23.05 -8.33 -6.96
C GLN A 165 24.22 -8.91 -6.15
N ASP A 166 25.15 -8.07 -5.69
CA ASP A 166 26.38 -8.44 -4.99
C ASP A 166 26.20 -8.69 -3.47
N LYS A 167 24.97 -8.83 -2.99
CA LYS A 167 24.62 -9.03 -1.56
C LYS A 167 25.05 -7.87 -0.64
N SER A 168 25.51 -6.75 -1.19
CA SER A 168 25.63 -5.52 -0.42
C SER A 168 24.24 -5.06 0.03
N TYR A 169 24.15 -4.35 1.14
CA TYR A 169 22.91 -3.68 1.54
C TYR A 169 22.63 -2.41 0.71
N GLU A 170 23.43 -2.17 -0.32
CA GLU A 170 23.33 -1.00 -1.19
C GLU A 170 22.14 -1.15 -2.15
N LEU A 171 21.43 -0.05 -2.33
CA LEU A 171 20.31 0.05 -3.24
C LEU A 171 20.78 0.72 -4.52
N VAL A 172 20.45 0.11 -5.65
CA VAL A 172 20.62 0.72 -6.96
C VAL A 172 19.43 1.64 -7.22
N LYS A 173 19.72 2.84 -7.72
CA LYS A 173 18.70 3.81 -8.15
C LYS A 173 18.84 4.07 -9.64
N ARG A 174 17.79 3.82 -10.41
CA ARG A 174 17.71 4.20 -11.83
C ARG A 174 16.62 5.25 -11.97
N CYS A 175 16.98 6.43 -12.46
CA CYS A 175 16.04 7.53 -12.68
C CYS A 175 15.93 7.79 -14.18
N TYR A 176 14.71 8.01 -14.66
CA TYR A 176 14.45 8.47 -16.02
C TYR A 176 13.25 9.39 -16.03
N ILE A 177 13.21 10.27 -17.04
CA ILE A 177 12.10 11.17 -17.26
C ILE A 177 11.67 11.01 -18.71
N LEU A 178 10.38 10.77 -18.91
CA LEU A 178 9.78 10.78 -20.23
C LEU A 178 9.16 12.15 -20.46
N PHE A 179 9.77 12.88 -21.39
CA PHE A 179 9.25 14.11 -21.95
C PHE A 179 8.78 13.84 -23.37
N ASP A 180 7.79 14.61 -23.79
CA ASP A 180 7.60 15.01 -25.18
C ASP A 180 7.36 13.87 -26.20
N GLU A 181 6.09 13.65 -26.52
CA GLU A 181 5.64 12.78 -27.62
C GLU A 181 6.21 13.21 -29.00
N LEU A 182 6.81 14.40 -29.10
CA LEU A 182 7.41 14.95 -30.32
C LEU A 182 8.91 14.61 -30.47
N SER A 183 9.51 13.86 -29.52
CA SER A 183 10.89 13.39 -29.66
C SER A 183 11.06 12.52 -30.90
N GLU A 184 12.14 12.74 -31.67
CA GLU A 184 12.43 11.98 -32.91
C GLU A 184 12.52 10.46 -32.68
N ASN A 185 12.88 10.04 -31.47
CA ASN A 185 12.98 8.62 -31.09
C ASN A 185 11.69 8.03 -30.49
N TYR A 186 10.63 8.84 -30.33
CA TYR A 186 9.44 8.41 -29.61
C TYR A 186 8.74 7.26 -30.32
N GLN A 187 8.61 7.32 -31.65
CA GLN A 187 8.03 6.25 -32.45
C GLN A 187 8.85 4.95 -32.36
N GLU A 188 10.18 5.03 -32.36
CA GLU A 188 11.04 3.85 -32.19
C GLU A 188 10.84 3.21 -30.81
N GLN A 189 10.64 4.03 -29.77
CA GLN A 189 10.32 3.53 -28.43
C GLN A 189 8.94 2.85 -28.41
N LEU A 190 7.92 3.43 -29.03
CA LEU A 190 6.61 2.78 -29.14
C LEU A 190 6.71 1.44 -29.86
N ASP A 191 7.44 1.40 -31.00
CA ASP A 191 7.64 0.19 -31.79
C ASP A 191 8.36 -0.91 -30.98
N ARG A 192 9.35 -0.52 -30.14
CA ARG A 192 10.08 -1.45 -29.26
C ARG A 192 9.15 -2.17 -28.28
N TYR A 193 8.16 -1.48 -27.74
CA TYR A 193 7.19 -2.04 -26.79
C TYR A 193 5.91 -2.52 -27.47
N GLU A 194 5.90 -2.62 -28.81
CA GLU A 194 4.72 -3.01 -29.60
C GLU A 194 3.48 -2.14 -29.31
N LEU A 195 3.67 -0.87 -28.96
CA LEU A 195 2.60 0.10 -28.64
C LEU A 195 2.01 0.72 -29.91
N PRO A 196 0.69 1.03 -29.93
CA PRO A 196 0.09 1.82 -31.00
C PRO A 196 0.82 3.15 -31.25
N PRO A 197 0.94 3.62 -32.50
CA PRO A 197 1.70 4.84 -32.83
C PRO A 197 1.11 6.13 -32.21
N ASN A 198 -0.17 6.11 -31.83
CA ASN A 198 -0.84 7.24 -31.16
C ASN A 198 -0.84 7.10 -29.62
N SER A 199 -0.07 6.16 -29.08
CA SER A 199 0.01 5.95 -27.63
C SER A 199 0.71 7.11 -26.94
N SER A 200 0.08 7.59 -25.88
CA SER A 200 0.65 8.66 -25.05
C SER A 200 1.86 8.20 -24.26
N PHE A 201 2.68 9.15 -23.79
CA PHE A 201 3.89 8.80 -23.02
C PHE A 201 3.57 8.04 -21.72
N ALA A 202 2.33 8.14 -21.22
CA ALA A 202 1.84 7.34 -20.10
C ALA A 202 1.75 5.83 -20.45
N HIS A 203 1.37 5.48 -21.68
CA HIS A 203 1.41 4.08 -22.13
C HIS A 203 2.84 3.57 -22.23
N LEU A 204 3.75 4.39 -22.78
CA LEU A 204 5.16 4.07 -22.86
C LEU A 204 5.77 3.88 -21.46
N TRP A 205 5.42 4.77 -20.53
CA TRP A 205 5.84 4.67 -19.14
C TRP A 205 5.33 3.39 -18.47
N LEU A 206 4.06 3.01 -18.68
CA LEU A 206 3.52 1.76 -18.14
C LEU A 206 4.26 0.54 -18.69
N ALA A 207 4.52 0.50 -20.00
CA ALA A 207 5.28 -0.60 -20.62
C ALA A 207 6.70 -0.72 -20.02
N GLN A 208 7.41 0.41 -19.89
CA GLN A 208 8.71 0.47 -19.21
C GLN A 208 8.62 0.02 -17.75
N THR A 209 7.58 0.43 -17.05
CA THR A 209 7.35 0.07 -15.65
C THR A 209 7.16 -1.43 -15.48
N PHE A 210 6.49 -2.13 -16.41
CA PHE A 210 6.36 -3.58 -16.37
C PHE A 210 7.69 -4.30 -16.59
N GLU A 211 8.50 -3.88 -17.56
CA GLU A 211 9.85 -4.42 -17.78
C GLU A 211 10.74 -4.20 -16.56
N SER A 212 10.76 -2.98 -16.02
CA SER A 212 11.51 -2.66 -14.80
C SER A 212 11.01 -3.43 -13.59
N ALA A 213 9.70 -3.63 -13.43
CA ALA A 213 9.15 -4.45 -12.37
C ALA A 213 9.62 -5.90 -12.48
N GLU A 214 9.73 -6.45 -13.69
CA GLU A 214 10.33 -7.76 -13.89
C GLU A 214 11.81 -7.77 -13.47
N GLU A 215 12.63 -6.82 -13.91
CA GLU A 215 14.04 -6.73 -13.51
C GLU A 215 14.22 -6.66 -11.99
N ILE A 216 13.40 -5.83 -11.32
CA ILE A 216 13.39 -5.68 -9.87
C ILE A 216 12.99 -6.99 -9.19
N TYR A 217 11.96 -7.68 -9.70
CA TYR A 217 11.55 -8.99 -9.21
C TYR A 217 12.67 -10.02 -9.33
N GLN A 218 13.34 -10.09 -10.48
CA GLN A 218 14.46 -11.02 -10.69
C GLN A 218 15.62 -10.76 -9.72
N CYS A 219 15.88 -9.50 -9.37
CA CYS A 219 16.90 -9.15 -8.37
C CYS A 219 16.51 -9.61 -6.95
N MET A 220 15.22 -9.62 -6.62
CA MET A 220 14.75 -9.94 -5.27
C MET A 220 14.42 -11.42 -5.04
N LYS A 221 14.03 -12.14 -6.09
CA LYS A 221 13.49 -13.51 -5.95
C LYS A 221 14.45 -14.45 -5.22
N TYR A 222 13.86 -15.47 -4.60
CA TYR A 222 14.62 -16.57 -4.02
C TYR A 222 15.10 -17.51 -5.13
N SER A 223 16.24 -18.17 -4.89
CA SER A 223 16.75 -19.21 -5.79
C SER A 223 15.93 -20.50 -5.71
N ASP A 224 15.32 -20.75 -4.56
CA ASP A 224 14.36 -21.84 -4.36
C ASP A 224 12.95 -21.35 -4.68
N GLU A 225 12.34 -21.95 -5.70
CA GLU A 225 10.98 -21.62 -6.16
C GLU A 225 9.89 -22.06 -5.17
N ASN A 226 10.21 -22.94 -4.21
CA ASN A 226 9.26 -23.37 -3.18
C ASN A 226 9.04 -22.31 -2.10
N ILE A 227 9.96 -21.35 -1.96
CA ILE A 227 9.81 -20.27 -1.00
C ILE A 227 8.69 -19.34 -1.50
N PRO A 228 7.57 -19.21 -0.78
CA PRO A 228 6.52 -18.29 -1.15
C PRO A 228 7.09 -16.88 -1.21
N PHE A 229 7.01 -16.21 -2.36
CA PHE A 229 7.51 -14.86 -2.54
C PHE A 229 6.53 -14.07 -3.39
N ASP A 230 6.06 -12.93 -2.87
CA ASP A 230 5.12 -12.10 -3.58
C ASP A 230 5.77 -11.55 -4.86
N LYS A 231 5.07 -11.75 -5.98
CA LYS A 231 5.46 -11.26 -7.31
C LYS A 231 5.07 -9.80 -7.50
N CYS A 232 4.47 -9.18 -6.49
CA CYS A 232 4.07 -7.80 -6.56
C CYS A 232 5.25 -6.83 -6.43
N ILE A 233 5.43 -5.98 -7.45
CA ILE A 233 6.27 -4.78 -7.34
C ILE A 233 5.40 -3.58 -7.02
N LYS A 234 5.84 -2.79 -6.04
CA LYS A 234 5.15 -1.58 -5.62
C LYS A 234 5.56 -0.41 -6.50
N VAL A 235 4.60 0.27 -7.09
CA VAL A 235 4.80 1.51 -7.85
C VAL A 235 4.10 2.62 -7.08
N LEU A 236 4.82 3.66 -6.67
CA LEU A 236 4.37 4.66 -5.72
C LEU A 236 4.29 6.04 -6.37
N GLY A 237 3.08 6.60 -6.50
CA GLY A 237 2.89 7.99 -6.93
C GLY A 237 3.20 8.98 -5.79
N TRP A 238 3.84 10.10 -6.12
CA TRP A 238 4.24 11.13 -5.16
C TRP A 238 3.10 12.08 -4.76
N ASN A 239 2.15 12.37 -5.66
CA ASN A 239 1.03 13.26 -5.36
C ASN A 239 -0.17 12.50 -4.80
N SER A 240 -1.27 13.25 -4.60
CA SER A 240 -2.55 12.71 -4.15
C SER A 240 -2.98 11.50 -4.98
N SER A 241 -3.45 10.48 -4.27
CA SER A 241 -3.93 9.25 -4.89
C SER A 241 -4.94 9.39 -6.01
N ARG A 242 -5.81 10.39 -5.92
CA ARG A 242 -6.84 10.66 -6.93
C ARG A 242 -6.29 11.43 -8.13
N PHE A 243 -5.22 12.19 -7.95
CA PHE A 243 -4.66 13.03 -8.99
C PHE A 243 -3.79 12.21 -9.95
N ASP A 244 -2.74 11.57 -9.44
CA ASP A 244 -1.79 10.81 -10.27
C ASP A 244 -2.48 9.65 -11.00
N ILE A 245 -3.46 9.00 -10.36
CA ILE A 245 -4.19 7.90 -10.98
C ILE A 245 -5.15 8.37 -12.08
N ALA A 246 -5.74 9.57 -11.93
CA ALA A 246 -6.59 10.14 -12.97
C ALA A 246 -5.77 10.47 -14.24
N LEU A 247 -4.51 10.86 -14.09
CA LEU A 247 -3.61 11.10 -15.22
C LEU A 247 -3.23 9.81 -15.97
N LEU A 248 -3.25 8.67 -15.27
CA LEU A 248 -2.97 7.33 -15.82
C LEU A 248 -4.21 6.59 -16.35
N TRP A 249 -5.42 7.05 -16.03
CA TRP A 249 -6.65 6.28 -16.27
C TRP A 249 -6.81 5.83 -17.72
N ASP A 250 -6.61 6.74 -18.67
CA ASP A 250 -6.70 6.45 -20.10
C ASP A 250 -5.66 5.43 -20.57
N ALA A 251 -4.49 5.40 -19.92
CA ALA A 251 -3.44 4.45 -20.26
C ALA A 251 -3.66 3.10 -19.56
N LEU A 252 -4.27 3.08 -18.37
CA LEU A 252 -4.61 1.84 -17.67
C LEU A 252 -5.75 1.07 -18.37
N ASP A 253 -6.63 1.76 -19.08
CA ASP A 253 -7.69 1.19 -19.90
C ASP A 253 -7.21 0.87 -21.33
N CYS A 254 -6.34 -0.14 -21.48
CA CYS A 254 -5.90 -0.61 -22.79
C CYS A 254 -5.82 -2.13 -22.88
N GLU A 255 -5.76 -2.68 -24.11
CA GLU A 255 -5.76 -4.13 -24.35
C GLU A 255 -4.45 -4.83 -23.96
N LEU A 256 -3.39 -4.07 -23.66
CA LEU A 256 -2.04 -4.61 -23.40
C LEU A 256 -1.86 -5.09 -21.96
N TRP A 257 -2.71 -4.62 -21.04
CA TRP A 257 -2.68 -5.02 -19.64
C TRP A 257 -4.09 -5.05 -19.06
N THR A 258 -4.28 -5.86 -18.03
CA THR A 258 -5.56 -5.98 -17.34
C THR A 258 -5.43 -5.45 -15.92
N MET A 259 -6.27 -4.51 -15.53
CA MET A 259 -6.38 -4.11 -14.13
C MET A 259 -7.03 -5.24 -13.32
N GLY A 260 -6.31 -5.74 -12.31
CA GLY A 260 -6.81 -6.80 -11.43
C GLY A 260 -7.81 -6.29 -10.39
N VAL A 261 -7.32 -5.50 -9.42
CA VAL A 261 -8.15 -4.98 -8.32
C VAL A 261 -7.73 -3.54 -7.98
N PRO A 262 -8.62 -2.54 -8.09
CA PRO A 262 -8.33 -1.22 -7.55
C PRO A 262 -8.29 -1.29 -6.02
N ILE A 263 -7.13 -0.97 -5.44
CA ILE A 263 -6.96 -0.90 -3.98
C ILE A 263 -7.66 0.36 -3.48
N GLY A 264 -8.74 0.18 -2.70
CA GLY A 264 -9.64 1.25 -2.26
C GLY A 264 -11.12 0.86 -2.28
N SER A 265 -11.49 -0.27 -2.92
CA SER A 265 -12.78 -0.90 -2.67
C SER A 265 -12.80 -1.49 -1.25
N LEU A 266 -13.93 -1.40 -0.55
CA LEU A 266 -14.17 -1.83 0.85
C LEU A 266 -13.73 -3.28 1.19
N ASN A 267 -13.31 -4.08 0.20
CA ASN A 267 -13.01 -5.49 0.35
C ASN A 267 -11.52 -5.83 0.54
N ASN A 268 -10.60 -4.86 0.48
CA ASN A 268 -9.15 -5.14 0.43
C ASN A 268 -8.43 -5.13 1.79
N THR A 269 -9.15 -5.22 2.92
CA THR A 269 -8.57 -5.30 4.28
C THR A 269 -8.09 -6.70 4.68
N LYS A 270 -7.91 -7.62 3.72
CA LYS A 270 -7.28 -8.92 3.97
C LYS A 270 -6.10 -9.11 3.02
N SER A 271 -4.97 -8.54 3.40
CA SER A 271 -3.65 -9.04 3.03
C SER A 271 -2.76 -9.08 4.25
#